data_AF-A0A5K7YQ25-F1
#
_entry.id   AF-A0A5K7YQ25-F1
#
_cell.length_a   1.000
_cell.length_b   1.000
_cell.length_c   1.000
_cell.angle_alpha   90.00
_cell.angle_beta   90.00
_cell.angle_gamma   90.00
#
_symmetry.space_group_name_H-M   'P 1'
#
loop_
_entity.id
_entity.type
_entity.pdbx_description
1 polymer ?
#
loop_
_entity_poly.entity_id
_entity_poly.type
_entity_poly.pdbx_seq_one_letter_code
_entity_poly.pdbx_strand_id
1 'polypeptide(L)'
;MTAARSFFLIFILLAAHRVCGILGDNDIVFGLAADQIDTGARDYDSLVKKLLTGRCDLSIDRLEILMGFKVIGKAFINPPDLACQGIPEEPAEPFHMMLTKNERGLELKQIVDEGIRE
;
A
#
# COMPACT_ATOMS: atom_id res chain seq x y z
N MET A 1 23.95 -2.67 9.03
CA MET A 1 23.26 -3.62 9.94
C MET A 1 22.04 -2.99 10.64
N THR A 2 21.40 -1.98 10.03
CA THR A 2 20.37 -1.13 10.68
C THR A 2 18.95 -1.48 10.19
N ALA A 3 18.77 -1.61 8.86
CA ALA A 3 17.47 -1.89 8.24
C ALA A 3 16.76 -3.16 8.75
N ALA A 4 17.49 -4.27 8.95
CA ALA A 4 16.89 -5.52 9.42
C ALA A 4 16.31 -5.43 10.85
N ARG A 5 16.85 -4.55 11.69
CA ARG A 5 16.31 -4.29 13.05
C ARG A 5 15.10 -3.37 13.01
N SER A 6 15.10 -2.35 12.15
CA SER A 6 13.96 -1.43 11.97
C SER A 6 12.73 -2.19 11.43
N PHE A 7 12.92 -3.00 10.38
CA PHE A 7 11.84 -3.79 9.77
C PHE A 7 11.20 -4.76 10.78
N PHE A 8 12.00 -5.42 11.62
CA PHE A 8 11.53 -6.36 12.63
C PHE A 8 10.73 -5.68 13.74
N LEU A 9 11.14 -4.47 14.16
CA LEU A 9 10.41 -3.65 15.13
C LEU A 9 9.07 -3.14 14.59
N ILE A 10 9.06 -2.67 13.33
CA ILE A 10 7.84 -2.26 12.62
C ILE A 10 6.88 -3.45 12.51
N PHE A 11 7.37 -4.62 12.11
CA PHE A 11 6.56 -5.83 12.01
C PHE A 11 5.92 -6.24 13.35
N ILE A 12 6.68 -6.22 14.45
CA ILE A 12 6.14 -6.50 15.79
C ILE A 12 5.06 -5.48 16.19
N LEU A 13 5.30 -4.20 15.91
CA LEU A 13 4.33 -3.15 16.18
C LEU A 13 3.05 -3.35 15.37
N LEU A 14 3.16 -3.67 14.09
CA LEU A 14 2.01 -3.93 13.21
C LEU A 14 1.21 -5.16 13.64
N ALA A 15 1.89 -6.25 14.01
CA ALA A 15 1.24 -7.48 14.47
C ALA A 15 0.47 -7.31 15.79
N ALA A 16 0.76 -6.26 16.57
CA ALA A 16 0.04 -5.94 17.80
C ALA A 16 -1.23 -5.09 17.58
N HIS A 17 -1.50 -4.66 16.34
CA HIS A 17 -2.61 -3.77 16.00
C HIS A 17 -3.58 -4.44 15.02
N ARG A 18 -4.84 -4.01 15.02
CA ARG A 18 -5.83 -4.43 14.03
C ARG A 18 -5.58 -3.65 12.75
N VAL A 19 -5.02 -4.33 11.75
CA VAL A 19 -4.69 -3.74 10.45
C VAL A 19 -5.86 -3.92 9.49
N CYS A 20 -6.20 -2.87 8.75
CA CYS A 20 -7.19 -2.93 7.68
C CYS A 20 -6.60 -2.50 6.34
N GLY A 21 -7.09 -3.16 5.29
CA GLY A 21 -6.68 -2.94 3.92
C GLY A 21 -7.86 -2.89 2.96
N ILE A 22 -7.59 -2.55 1.71
CA ILE A 22 -8.57 -2.55 0.63
C ILE A 22 -8.65 -3.96 0.03
N LEU A 23 -9.87 -4.37 -0.32
CA LEU A 23 -10.13 -5.65 -0.96
C LEU A 23 -9.40 -5.74 -2.30
N GLY A 24 -8.51 -6.73 -2.42
CA GLY A 24 -7.75 -6.99 -3.64
C GLY A 24 -6.42 -6.26 -3.73
N ASP A 25 -6.11 -5.38 -2.77
CA ASP A 25 -4.75 -4.86 -2.60
C ASP A 25 -3.82 -5.92 -2.01
N ASN A 26 -2.55 -5.82 -2.37
CA ASN A 26 -1.52 -6.78 -1.98
C ASN A 26 -0.73 -6.26 -0.78
N ASP A 27 -1.40 -6.10 0.36
CA ASP A 27 -0.80 -5.57 1.60
C ASP A 27 0.16 -6.57 2.28
N ILE A 28 0.26 -7.80 1.75
CA ILE A 28 1.22 -8.85 2.16
C ILE A 28 2.67 -8.34 2.10
N VAL A 29 2.92 -7.29 1.31
CA VAL A 29 4.22 -6.67 1.08
C VAL A 29 4.86 -6.10 2.35
N PHE A 30 4.08 -5.78 3.39
CA PHE A 30 4.61 -5.28 4.67
C PHE A 30 4.97 -6.40 5.68
N GLY A 31 5.07 -7.64 5.20
CA GLY A 31 5.42 -8.81 6.01
C GLY A 31 4.25 -9.42 6.78
N LEU A 32 3.06 -8.82 6.71
CA LEU A 32 1.83 -9.31 7.33
C LEU A 32 1.23 -10.46 6.52
N ALA A 33 0.80 -11.52 7.19
CA ALA A 33 0.03 -12.58 6.57
C ALA A 33 -1.40 -12.09 6.26
N ALA A 34 -2.03 -12.69 5.24
CA ALA A 34 -3.35 -12.26 4.76
C ALA A 34 -4.46 -12.39 5.82
N ASP A 35 -4.30 -13.28 6.79
CA ASP A 35 -5.22 -13.46 7.93
C ASP A 35 -5.00 -12.43 9.05
N GLN A 36 -3.93 -11.64 8.98
CA GLN A 36 -3.63 -10.54 9.91
C GLN A 36 -4.23 -9.20 9.48
N ILE A 37 -4.86 -9.13 8.29
CA ILE A 37 -5.40 -7.90 7.70
C ILE A 37 -6.89 -8.06 7.40
N ASP A 38 -7.74 -7.18 7.94
CA ASP A 38 -9.14 -7.05 7.51
C ASP A 38 -9.20 -6.27 6.19
N THR A 39 -9.15 -7.01 5.08
CA THR A 39 -9.26 -6.50 3.69
C THR A 39 -10.71 -6.21 3.26
N GLY A 40 -11.65 -6.05 4.21
CA GLY A 40 -13.06 -5.84 3.89
C GLY A 40 -13.43 -4.41 3.43
N ALA A 41 -12.48 -3.48 3.29
CA ALA A 41 -12.76 -2.16 2.73
C ALA A 41 -12.85 -2.24 1.20
N ARG A 42 -13.82 -1.57 0.58
CA ARG A 42 -14.00 -1.62 -0.89
C ARG A 42 -13.32 -0.45 -1.62
N ASP A 43 -12.96 0.58 -0.86
CA ASP A 43 -12.41 1.84 -1.32
C ASP A 43 -11.81 2.60 -0.12
N TYR A 44 -11.10 3.70 -0.40
CA TYR A 44 -10.51 4.57 0.62
C TYR A 44 -11.55 5.21 1.55
N ASP A 45 -12.73 5.55 1.04
CA ASP A 45 -13.82 6.12 1.83
C ASP A 45 -14.29 5.14 2.93
N SER A 46 -14.45 3.86 2.60
CA SER A 46 -14.80 2.81 3.56
C SER A 46 -13.65 2.45 4.48
N LEU A 47 -12.40 2.47 3.99
CA LEU A 47 -11.21 2.27 4.81
C LEU A 47 -11.07 3.35 5.90
N VAL A 48 -11.19 4.63 5.52
CA VAL A 48 -11.12 5.75 6.48
C VAL A 48 -12.24 5.66 7.50
N LYS A 49 -13.46 5.29 7.10
CA LYS A 49 -14.57 5.05 8.05
C LYS A 49 -14.23 3.95 9.05
N LYS A 50 -13.60 2.85 8.63
CA LYS A 50 -13.18 1.78 9.55
C LYS A 50 -12.17 2.30 10.59
N LEU A 51 -11.22 3.14 10.19
CA LEU A 51 -10.25 3.77 11.10
C LEU A 51 -10.95 4.71 12.09
N LEU A 52 -11.78 5.63 11.59
CA LEU A 52 -12.50 6.61 12.42
C LEU A 52 -13.49 5.99 13.40
N THR A 53 -14.01 4.79 13.08
CA THR A 53 -14.93 4.05 13.96
C THR A 53 -14.20 3.09 14.91
N GLY A 54 -12.87 3.07 14.90
CA GLY A 54 -12.07 2.19 15.75
C GLY A 54 -12.23 0.70 15.44
N ARG A 55 -12.68 0.36 14.22
CA ARG A 55 -12.72 -1.04 13.77
C ARG A 55 -11.31 -1.58 13.54
N CYS A 56 -10.39 -0.70 13.17
CA CYS A 56 -8.98 -0.98 12.95
C CYS A 56 -8.16 0.15 13.57
N ASP A 57 -6.94 -0.15 13.96
CA ASP A 57 -6.06 0.82 14.61
C ASP A 57 -5.16 1.53 13.58
N LEU A 58 -4.86 0.87 12.46
CA LEU A 58 -4.06 1.43 11.37
C LEU A 58 -4.37 0.80 10.01
N SER A 59 -3.90 1.47 8.97
CA SER A 59 -3.80 0.96 7.60
C SER A 59 -2.44 1.37 7.04
N ILE A 60 -1.88 0.55 6.15
CA ILE A 60 -0.62 0.83 5.47
C ILE A 60 -0.93 1.04 3.99
N ASP A 61 -0.40 2.10 3.41
CA ASP A 61 -0.68 2.45 2.03
C ASP A 61 0.50 3.22 1.40
N ARG A 62 0.48 3.33 0.08
CA ARG A 62 1.46 4.07 -0.71
C ARG A 62 1.11 5.55 -0.69
N LEU A 63 2.08 6.37 -0.31
CA LEU A 63 1.90 7.82 -0.22
C LEU A 63 1.45 8.41 -1.56
N GLU A 64 1.96 7.88 -2.67
CA GLU A 64 1.66 8.30 -4.04
C GLU A 64 0.17 8.18 -4.37
N ILE A 65 -0.48 7.09 -3.94
CA ILE A 65 -1.90 6.87 -4.19
C ILE A 65 -2.73 7.90 -3.43
N LEU A 66 -2.43 8.08 -2.14
CA LEU A 66 -3.09 9.06 -1.29
C LEU A 66 -2.91 10.49 -1.80
N MET A 67 -1.72 10.82 -2.31
CA MET A 67 -1.42 12.11 -2.92
C MET A 67 -2.18 12.30 -4.24
N GLY A 68 -2.31 11.25 -5.05
CA GLY A 68 -3.14 11.26 -6.27
C GLY A 68 -4.61 11.58 -5.97
N PHE A 69 -5.18 10.98 -4.92
CA PHE A 69 -6.54 11.30 -4.48
C PHE A 69 -6.72 12.76 -4.09
N LYS A 70 -5.72 13.34 -3.41
CA LYS A 70 -5.75 14.76 -3.01
C LYS A 70 -5.87 15.69 -4.22
N VAL A 71 -5.17 15.38 -5.31
CA VAL A 71 -5.19 16.18 -6.55
C VAL A 71 -6.59 16.21 -7.19
N ILE A 72 -7.38 15.15 -7.04
CA ILE A 72 -8.75 15.07 -7.55
C ILE A 72 -9.82 15.49 -6.53
N GLY A 73 -9.42 16.15 -5.44
CA GLY A 73 -10.33 16.68 -4.42
C GLY A 73 -10.77 15.68 -3.36
N LYS A 74 -10.11 14.52 -3.25
CA LYS A 74 -10.36 13.54 -2.17
C LYS A 74 -9.20 13.54 -1.17
N ALA A 75 -9.44 14.05 0.03
CA ALA A 75 -8.41 14.15 1.07
C ALA A 75 -8.51 13.00 2.09
N PHE A 76 -7.72 11.96 1.88
CA PHE A 76 -7.58 10.83 2.83
C PHE A 76 -6.34 10.95 3.73
N ILE A 77 -5.47 11.93 3.47
CA ILE A 77 -4.27 12.21 4.27
C ILE A 77 -4.63 13.19 5.40
N ASN A 78 -4.27 12.84 6.63
CA ASN A 78 -4.43 13.65 7.83
C ASN A 78 -5.83 14.28 8.01
N PRO A 79 -6.94 13.51 7.95
CA PRO A 79 -8.19 14.00 8.51
C PRO A 79 -7.99 14.30 10.01
N PRO A 80 -8.83 15.15 10.64
CA PRO A 80 -8.58 15.68 11.99
C PRO A 80 -8.22 14.63 13.05
N ASP A 81 -8.78 13.42 12.92
CA ASP A 81 -8.65 12.33 13.89
C ASP A 81 -7.68 11.22 13.44
N LEU A 82 -7.02 11.34 12.28
CA LEU A 82 -6.02 10.37 11.82
C LEU A 82 -4.68 11.07 11.51
N ALA A 83 -3.59 10.38 11.85
CA ALA A 83 -2.24 10.81 11.49
C ALA A 83 -1.66 9.88 10.43
N CYS A 84 -0.97 10.45 9.44
CA CYS A 84 -0.17 9.71 8.48
C CYS A 84 1.31 9.82 8.83
N GLN A 85 2.00 8.69 8.87
CA GLN A 85 3.44 8.62 9.11
C GLN A 85 4.10 7.70 8.09
N GLY A 86 5.19 8.16 7.47
CA GLY A 86 5.99 7.33 6.59
C GLY A 86 6.72 6.24 7.38
N ILE A 87 6.81 5.05 6.79
CA ILE A 87 7.57 3.93 7.36
C ILE A 87 9.07 4.24 7.19
N PRO A 88 9.86 4.36 8.28
CA PRO A 88 11.28 4.67 8.17
C PRO A 88 12.05 3.55 7.47
N GLU A 89 13.03 3.93 6.65
CA GLU A 89 13.94 3.01 5.95
C GLU A 89 13.26 2.03 4.97
N GLU A 90 12.00 2.29 4.60
CA GLU A 90 11.31 1.52 3.56
C GLU A 90 11.93 1.81 2.19
N PRO A 91 12.39 0.78 1.45
CA PRO A 91 12.91 0.98 0.10
C PRO A 91 11.82 1.50 -0.84
N ALA A 92 12.22 2.24 -1.87
CA ALA A 92 11.31 2.59 -2.95
C ALA A 92 10.76 1.32 -3.59
N GLU A 93 9.44 1.26 -3.76
CA GLU A 93 8.83 0.10 -4.39
C GLU A 93 9.15 0.09 -5.90
N PRO A 94 9.54 -1.07 -6.47
CA PRO A 94 9.69 -1.19 -7.90
C PRO A 94 8.34 -1.05 -8.61
N PHE A 95 8.30 -0.19 -9.63
CA PHE A 95 7.16 -0.09 -10.50
C PHE A 95 7.17 -1.24 -11.51
N HIS A 96 6.09 -2.02 -11.54
CA HIS A 96 5.92 -3.13 -12.48
C HIS A 96 4.71 -2.89 -13.38
N MET A 97 4.88 -3.10 -14.69
CA MET A 97 3.77 -3.12 -15.64
C MET A 97 3.32 -4.55 -15.90
N MET A 98 2.04 -4.82 -15.68
CA MET A 98 1.45 -6.12 -15.99
C MET A 98 1.03 -6.18 -17.46
N LEU A 99 1.51 -7.19 -18.17
CA LEU A 99 1.18 -7.46 -19.56
C LEU A 99 0.54 -8.84 -19.70
N THR A 100 -0.30 -9.03 -20.72
CA THR A 100 -0.92 -10.33 -21.00
C THR A 100 0.13 -11.38 -21.33
N LYS A 101 -0.07 -12.63 -20.91
CA LYS A 101 0.91 -13.71 -21.11
C LYS A 101 0.92 -14.31 -22.52
N ASN A 102 0.22 -13.69 -23.48
CA ASN A 102 0.12 -14.17 -24.86
C ASN A 102 1.19 -13.52 -25.75
N GLU A 103 1.30 -13.99 -27.00
CA GLU A 103 2.28 -13.49 -27.97
C GLU A 103 2.24 -11.96 -28.11
N ARG A 104 1.04 -11.37 -28.20
CA ARG A 104 0.88 -9.91 -28.25
C ARG A 104 1.43 -9.20 -27.02
N GLY A 105 1.27 -9.77 -25.84
CA GLY A 105 1.81 -9.19 -24.62
C GLY A 105 3.33 -9.31 -24.54
N LEU A 106 3.92 -10.35 -25.13
CA LEU A 106 5.38 -10.47 -25.28
C LEU A 106 5.93 -9.44 -26.28
N GLU A 107 5.25 -9.23 -27.41
CA GLU A 107 5.60 -8.17 -28.38
C GLU A 107 5.51 -6.79 -27.72
N LEU A 108 4.41 -6.52 -27.00
CA LEU A 108 4.24 -5.26 -26.29
C LEU A 108 5.31 -5.07 -25.22
N LYS A 109 5.74 -6.14 -24.53
CA LYS A 109 6.83 -6.08 -23.55
C LYS A 109 8.11 -5.55 -24.18
N GLN A 110 8.48 -6.03 -25.36
CA GLN A 110 9.69 -5.58 -26.05
C GLN A 110 9.62 -4.09 -26.37
N ILE A 111 8.49 -3.63 -26.91
CA ILE A 111 8.26 -2.22 -27.25
C ILE A 111 8.34 -1.34 -25.99
N VAL A 112 7.69 -1.75 -24.91
CA VAL A 112 7.69 -1.01 -23.64
C VAL A 112 9.10 -0.96 -23.06
N ASP A 113 9.80 -2.10 -22.96
CA ASP A 113 11.16 -2.17 -22.41
C ASP A 113 12.17 -1.36 -23.25
N GLU A 114 11.98 -1.25 -24.56
CA GLU A 114 12.80 -0.38 -25.41
C GLU A 114 12.47 1.11 -25.20
N GLY A 115 11.19 1.46 -25.07
CA GLY A 115 10.75 2.84 -24.90
C GLY A 115 11.04 3.47 -23.54
N ILE A 116 11.26 2.66 -22.49
CA ILE A 116 11.53 3.12 -21.12
C ILE A 116 12.99 3.01 -20.70
N ARG A 117 13.88 2.55 -21.59
CA ARG A 117 15.33 2.57 -21.32
C ARG A 117 15.84 4.01 -21.38
N GLU A 118 16.20 4.55 -20.22
CA GLU A 118 17.01 5.78 -20.08
C GLU A 118 18.45 5.57 -20.58
#